data_AF-A0AAW7E7C0-F1
#
_entry.id   AF-A0AAW7E7C0-F1
#
_cell.length_a   1.000
_cell.length_b   1.000
_cell.length_c   1.000
_cell.angle_alpha   90.00
_cell.angle_beta   90.00
_cell.angle_gamma   90.00
#
_symmetry.space_group_name_H-M   'P 1'
#
loop_
_entity.id
_entity.type
_entity.pdbx_description
1 polymer ?
#
loop_
_entity_poly.entity_id
_entity_poly.type
_entity_poly.pdbx_seq_one_letter_code
_entity_poly.pdbx_strand_id
1 'polypeptide(L)' 'MNQILNLVYEQDKNSTPIPWISYFEGRDHVSGSSFIMTPNEDIEICGISIENQDFIAESRTRLPSLLQEIMMLST' A
#
# COMPACT_ATOMS: atom_id res chain seq x y z
N MET A 1 -16.19 -13.50 13.18
CA MET A 1 -15.47 -12.54 12.30
C MET A 1 -15.82 -12.87 10.85
N ASN A 2 -16.17 -11.86 10.04
CA ASN A 2 -16.56 -12.02 8.63
C ASN A 2 -15.41 -12.71 7.84
N GLN A 3 -15.73 -13.69 6.98
CA GLN A 3 -14.72 -14.42 6.19
C GLN A 3 -13.81 -13.49 5.36
N ILE A 4 -14.37 -12.42 4.79
CA ILE A 4 -13.62 -11.41 4.03
C ILE A 4 -12.67 -10.63 4.96
N LEU A 5 -13.14 -10.24 6.15
CA LEU A 5 -12.33 -9.49 7.11
C LEU A 5 -11.11 -10.32 7.57
N ASN A 6 -11.29 -11.62 7.79
CA ASN A 6 -10.18 -12.54 8.09
C ASN A 6 -9.17 -12.59 6.95
N LEU A 7 -9.64 -12.72 5.70
CA LEU A 7 -8.75 -12.79 4.54
C LEU A 7 -7.90 -11.53 4.39
N VAL A 8 -8.53 -10.35 4.52
CA VAL A 8 -7.82 -9.08 4.39
C VAL A 8 -6.84 -8.86 5.55
N TYR A 9 -7.20 -9.26 6.78
CA TYR A 9 -6.29 -9.20 7.93
C TYR A 9 -5.05 -10.09 7.75
N GLU A 10 -5.23 -11.32 7.25
CA GLU A 10 -4.10 -12.20 6.96
C GLU A 10 -3.24 -11.69 5.78
N GLN A 11 -3.85 -11.04 4.78
CA GLN A 11 -3.09 -10.37 3.72
C GLN A 11 -2.25 -9.20 4.25
N ASP A 12 -2.81 -8.37 5.12
CA ASP A 12 -2.09 -7.24 5.73
C ASP A 12 -0.86 -7.72 6.52
N LYS A 13 -1.01 -8.79 7.31
CA LYS A 13 0.08 -9.40 8.08
C LYS A 13 1.22 -9.95 7.23
N ASN A 14 0.90 -10.49 6.05
CA ASN A 14 1.87 -11.12 5.16
C ASN A 14 2.44 -10.16 4.11
N SER A 15 1.93 -8.93 4.04
CA SER A 15 2.41 -7.90 3.11
C SER A 15 3.65 -7.20 3.66
N THR A 16 4.47 -6.64 2.76
CA THR A 16 5.66 -5.85 3.14
C THR A 16 5.28 -4.78 4.18
N PRO A 17 6.10 -4.56 5.22
CA PRO A 17 5.82 -3.55 6.23
C PRO A 17 5.61 -2.15 5.62
N ILE A 18 4.87 -1.31 6.34
CA ILE A 18 4.75 0.13 6.05
C ILE A 18 5.99 0.89 6.55
N PRO A 19 6.30 2.09 6.01
CA PRO A 19 5.55 2.86 5.02
C PRO A 19 5.73 2.39 3.58
N TRP A 20 4.70 2.57 2.76
CA TRP A 20 4.81 2.52 1.30
C TRP A 20 4.73 3.94 0.76
N ILE A 21 5.74 4.37 0.00
CA ILE A 21 5.86 5.75 -0.50
C ILE A 21 5.99 5.71 -2.01
N SER A 22 5.10 6.42 -2.70
CA SER A 22 5.10 6.51 -4.16
C SER A 22 6.13 7.53 -4.64
N TYR A 23 7.03 7.09 -5.51
CA TYR A 23 7.99 7.93 -6.24
C TYR A 23 7.72 7.81 -7.74
N PHE A 24 7.46 8.93 -8.40
CA PHE A 24 7.16 8.97 -9.82
C PHE A 24 8.20 9.80 -10.58
N GLU A 25 8.72 9.25 -11.69
CA GLU A 25 9.72 9.93 -12.51
C GLU A 25 9.14 11.20 -13.14
N GLY A 26 9.85 12.31 -13.03
CA GLY A 26 9.40 13.63 -13.48
C GLY A 26 8.55 14.39 -12.44
N ARG A 27 8.14 13.74 -11.35
CA ARG A 27 7.48 14.39 -10.19
C ARG A 27 8.38 14.42 -8.96
N ASP A 28 8.86 13.25 -8.52
CA ASP A 28 9.55 13.07 -7.25
C ASP A 28 11.05 12.81 -7.42
N HIS A 29 11.46 12.36 -8.62
CA HIS A 29 12.85 12.19 -9.02
C HIS A 29 13.01 12.48 -10.52
N VAL A 30 14.24 12.70 -10.96
CA VAL A 30 14.55 13.19 -12.32
C VAL A 30 15.01 12.12 -13.30
N SER A 31 15.26 10.91 -12.82
CA SER A 31 15.77 9.81 -13.64
C SER A 31 15.45 8.45 -13.02
N GLY A 32 15.26 7.43 -13.86
CA GLY A 32 15.00 6.05 -13.45
C GLY A 32 13.50 5.74 -13.46
N SER A 33 13.12 4.48 -13.30
CA SER A 33 11.69 4.09 -13.32
C SER A 33 10.92 4.64 -12.12
N SER A 34 9.61 4.85 -12.27
CA SER A 34 8.71 5.08 -11.14
C SER A 34 8.58 3.83 -10.28
N PHE A 35 8.53 4.00 -8.96
CA PHE A 35 8.50 2.90 -8.00
C PHE A 35 7.71 3.25 -6.73
N ILE A 36 7.29 2.22 -6.00
CA ILE A 36 6.84 2.35 -4.62
C ILE A 36 7.99 1.91 -3.71
N MET A 37 8.52 2.84 -2.94
CA MET A 37 9.50 2.54 -1.90
C MET A 37 8.81 1.81 -0.74
N THR A 38 9.44 0.73 -0.29
CA THR A 38 9.02 0.01 0.93
C THR A 38 10.20 -0.07 1.90
N PRO A 39 10.02 -0.53 3.15
CA PRO A 39 11.14 -0.70 4.10
C PRO A 39 12.14 -1.78 3.67
N ASN A 40 11.76 -2.64 2.73
CA ASN A 40 12.59 -3.73 2.26
C ASN A 40 13.16 -3.41 0.88
N GLU A 41 12.44 -3.80 -0.17
CA GLU A 41 12.82 -3.58 -1.57
C GLU A 41 11.79 -2.69 -2.25
N ASP A 42 12.27 -1.90 -3.20
CA ASP A 42 11.41 -1.05 -4.02
C ASP A 42 10.57 -1.92 -4.96
N ILE A 43 9.30 -1.54 -5.09
CA ILE A 43 8.38 -2.18 -6.04
C ILE A 43 8.39 -1.34 -7.31
N GLU A 44 9.08 -1.85 -8.33
CA GLU A 44 9.12 -1.28 -9.68
C GLU A 44 7.75 -1.42 -10.36
N ILE A 45 7.16 -0.31 -10.80
CA ILE A 45 5.85 -0.30 -11.44
C ILE A 45 5.89 0.47 -12.76
N CYS A 46 5.64 -0.26 -13.85
CA CYS A 46 5.63 0.31 -15.21
C CYS A 46 4.19 0.38 -15.77
N GLY A 47 3.92 1.43 -16.56
CA GLY A 47 2.68 1.55 -17.33
C GLY A 47 1.43 1.90 -16.52
N ILE A 48 1.61 2.42 -15.30
CA ILE A 48 0.53 2.89 -14.44
C ILE A 48 0.49 4.42 -14.40
N SER A 49 -0.69 5.01 -14.18
CA SER A 49 -0.80 6.46 -13.95
C SER A 49 -0.33 6.82 -12.54
N ILE A 50 0.06 8.09 -12.36
CA ILE A 50 0.49 8.64 -11.06
C ILE A 50 -0.57 8.37 -9.99
N GLU A 51 -1.84 8.65 -10.31
CA GLU A 51 -2.96 8.54 -9.37
C GLU A 51 -3.16 7.11 -8.89
N ASN A 52 -2.97 6.14 -9.78
CA ASN A 52 -3.10 4.73 -9.46
C ASN A 52 -1.91 4.21 -8.63
N GLN A 53 -0.69 4.67 -8.91
CA GLN A 53 0.48 4.32 -8.09
C GLN A 53 0.34 4.88 -6.67
N ASP A 54 -0.07 6.14 -6.56
CA ASP A 54 -0.33 6.79 -5.27
C ASP A 54 -1.43 6.07 -4.50
N PHE A 55 -2.54 5.71 -5.17
CA PHE A 55 -3.63 4.97 -4.54
C PHE A 55 -3.17 3.63 -3.96
N ILE A 56 -2.29 2.89 -4.65
CA ILE A 56 -1.73 1.62 -4.14
C ILE A 56 -0.91 1.85 -2.87
N ALA A 57 0.06 2.78 -2.92
CA ALA A 57 0.92 3.09 -1.78
C ALA A 57 0.12 3.56 -0.55
N GLU A 58 -0.86 4.41 -0.79
CA GLU A 58 -1.71 4.99 0.24
C GLU A 58 -2.69 3.97 0.83
N SER A 59 -3.28 3.10 -0.01
CA SER A 59 -4.17 2.02 0.42
C SER A 59 -3.46 1.07 1.38
N ARG A 60 -2.23 0.66 1.06
CA ARG A 60 -1.43 -0.18 1.95
C ARG A 60 -1.17 0.49 3.30
N THR A 61 -0.88 1.78 3.29
CA THR A 61 -0.60 2.55 4.50
C THR A 61 -1.83 2.72 5.39
N ARG A 62 -3.03 2.87 4.80
CA ARG A 62 -4.30 3.04 5.54
C ARG A 62 -4.96 1.74 5.99
N LEU A 63 -4.67 0.62 5.30
CA LEU A 63 -5.35 -0.66 5.53
C LEU A 63 -5.30 -1.13 7.00
N PRO A 64 -4.16 -1.09 7.72
CA PRO A 64 -4.11 -1.52 9.12
C PRO A 64 -5.08 -0.74 10.03
N SER A 65 -5.13 0.59 9.89
CA SER A 65 -6.03 1.44 10.67
C SER A 65 -7.49 1.19 10.33
N LEU A 66 -7.81 1.00 9.04
CA LEU A 66 -9.17 0.66 8.60
C LEU A 66 -9.63 -0.69 9.16
N LEU A 67 -8.76 -1.71 9.12
CA LEU A 67 -9.04 -3.01 9.72
C LEU A 67 -9.31 -2.89 11.23
N GLN A 68 -8.51 -2.10 11.94
CA GLN A 68 -8.70 -1.84 13.35
C GLN A 68 -10.07 -1.20 13.65
N GLU A 69 -10.45 -0.16 12.89
CA GLU A 69 -11.75 0.50 13.02
C GLU A 69 -12.91 -0.47 12.79
N ILE A 70 -12.85 -1.27 11.72
CA ILE A 70 -13.90 -2.25 11.41
C ILE A 70 -14.02 -3.29 12.53
N MET A 71 -12.90 -3.80 13.06
CA MET A 71 -12.91 -4.76 14.16
C MET A 71 -13.52 -4.17 15.44
N MET A 72 -13.25 -2.90 15.74
CA MET A 72 -13.85 -2.21 16.90
C MET A 72 -15.37 -2.03 16.73
N LEU A 73 -15.84 -1.69 15.53
CA LEU A 73 -17.28 -1.53 15.25
C LEU A 73 -18.04 -2.86 15.15
N SER A 74 -17.33 -3.97 14.97
CA SER A 74 -17.90 -5.31 14.85
C SER A 74 -18.08 -6.01 16.21
N THR A 75 -17.74 -5.32 17.31
CA THR A 75 -17.90 -5.79 18.70
C THR A 75 -19.21 -5.28 19.28
#